data_AF-A0A940J8H6-F1
#
_entry.id   AF-A0A940J8H6-F1
#
_cell.length_a   1.000
_cell.length_b   1.000
_cell.length_c   1.000
_cell.angle_alpha   90.00
_cell.angle_beta   90.00
_cell.angle_gamma   90.00
#
_symmetry.space_group_name_H-M   'P 1'
#
loop_
_entity.id
_entity.type
_entity.pdbx_description
1 polymer ?
#
loop_
_entity_poly.entity_id
_entity_poly.type
_entity_poly.pdbx_seq_one_letter_code
_entity_poly.pdbx_strand_id
1 'polypeptide(L)' 'MADRMVTLAQEQPGFLGYESTRDEDGFGITVSYWADEDAARAWKQVHEHAIAQQRGRDVWYADYQVRVATVGRAYGPDHG' A
#
# COMPACT_ATOMS: atom_id res chain seq x y z
N MET A 1 -9.21 -7.77 -3.30
CA MET A 1 -7.72 -7.90 -3.15
C MET A 1 -7.16 -6.66 -2.46
N ALA A 2 -7.52 -5.45 -2.94
CA ALA A 2 -7.21 -4.20 -2.24
C ALA A 2 -7.63 -4.23 -0.76
N ASP A 3 -8.85 -4.69 -0.45
CA ASP A 3 -9.35 -4.71 0.94
C ASP A 3 -8.51 -5.56 1.89
N ARG A 4 -8.08 -6.75 1.46
CA ARG A 4 -7.23 -7.62 2.29
C ARG A 4 -5.85 -7.02 2.50
N MET A 5 -5.28 -6.37 1.48
CA MET A 5 -3.98 -5.72 1.64
C MET A 5 -4.07 -4.49 2.55
N VAL A 6 -5.17 -3.73 2.48
CA VAL A 6 -5.43 -2.63 3.40
C VAL A 6 -5.53 -3.13 4.84
N THR A 7 -6.29 -4.20 5.09
CA THR A 7 -6.40 -4.78 6.45
C THR A 7 -5.03 -5.21 6.97
N LEU A 8 -4.23 -5.90 6.16
CA LEU A 8 -2.88 -6.32 6.56
C LEU A 8 -1.96 -5.13 6.83
N ALA A 9 -2.08 -4.04 6.05
CA ALA A 9 -1.31 -2.82 6.27
C ALA A 9 -1.66 -2.17 7.60
N GLN A 10 -2.96 -2.11 7.94
CA GLN A 10 -3.46 -1.52 9.20
C GLN A 10 -2.94 -2.24 10.45
N GLU A 11 -2.63 -3.53 10.34
CA GLU A 11 -2.07 -4.32 11.44
C GLU A 11 -0.56 -4.13 11.63
N GLN A 12 0.13 -3.47 10.68
CA GLN A 12 1.58 -3.31 10.76
C GLN A 12 1.98 -2.16 11.69
N PRO A 13 3.04 -2.33 12.49
CA PRO A 13 3.64 -1.24 13.24
C PRO A 13 4.04 -0.08 12.33
N GLY A 14 3.73 1.14 12.78
CA GLY A 14 4.07 2.36 12.04
C GLY A 14 3.15 2.69 10.87
N PHE A 15 2.05 1.96 10.65
CA PHE A 15 1.01 2.36 9.71
C PHE A 15 0.30 3.64 10.17
N LEU A 16 0.20 4.63 9.29
CA LEU A 16 -0.42 5.93 9.59
C LEU A 16 -1.76 6.13 8.87
N GLY A 17 -2.01 5.39 7.79
CA GLY A 17 -3.20 5.55 6.97
C GLY A 17 -2.96 5.16 5.52
N TYR A 18 -4.01 5.25 4.71
CA TYR A 18 -3.92 5.00 3.28
C TYR A 18 -4.97 5.79 2.51
N GLU A 19 -4.69 6.01 1.24
CA GLU A 19 -5.61 6.56 0.27
C GLU A 19 -5.69 5.59 -0.91
N SER A 20 -6.88 5.38 -1.45
CA SER A 20 -7.05 4.53 -2.62
C SER A 20 -8.08 5.13 -3.57
N THR A 21 -7.76 5.11 -4.85
CA THR A 21 -8.69 5.47 -5.92
C THR A 21 -8.60 4.43 -7.03
N ARG A 22 -9.69 4.28 -7.78
CA ARG A 22 -9.79 3.41 -8.95
C ARG A 22 -10.70 4.07 -9.96
N ASP A 23 -10.27 4.12 -11.21
CA ASP A 23 -11.10 4.60 -12.31
C ASP A 23 -11.97 3.48 -12.91
N GLU A 24 -12.84 3.86 -13.84
CA GLU A 24 -13.77 2.95 -14.53
C GLU A 24 -13.03 1.96 -15.45
N ASP A 25 -11.84 2.33 -15.93
CA ASP A 25 -10.96 1.50 -16.76
C ASP A 25 -10.17 0.46 -15.94
N GLY A 26 -10.31 0.51 -14.61
CA GLY A 26 -9.72 -0.45 -13.67
C GLY A 26 -8.29 -0.10 -13.22
N PHE A 27 -7.73 1.02 -13.65
CA PHE A 27 -6.47 1.54 -13.11
C PHE A 27 -6.71 2.04 -11.68
N GLY A 28 -5.83 1.63 -10.77
CA GLY A 28 -5.97 1.94 -9.36
C GLY A 28 -4.65 2.35 -8.75
N ILE A 29 -4.70 3.40 -7.92
CA ILE A 29 -3.58 3.83 -7.10
C ILE A 29 -3.97 3.62 -5.65
N THR A 30 -3.07 2.99 -4.90
CA THR A 30 -3.14 2.90 -3.45
C THR A 30 -1.85 3.46 -2.88
N VAL A 31 -1.97 4.45 -1.99
CA VAL A 31 -0.86 5.05 -1.25
C VAL A 31 -1.04 4.70 0.21
N SER A 32 -0.04 4.10 0.85
CA SER A 32 -0.02 3.88 2.29
C SER A 32 1.06 4.73 2.95
N TYR A 33 0.73 5.29 4.09
CA TYR A 33 1.58 6.19 4.87
C TYR A 33 2.18 5.45 6.06
N TRP A 34 3.46 5.68 6.30
CA TRP A 34 4.26 4.97 7.29
C TRP A 34 5.07 5.95 8.12
N ALA A 35 5.27 5.62 9.40
CA ALA A 35 6.01 6.46 10.35
C ALA A 35 7.47 6.67 9.95
N ASP A 36 8.09 5.66 9.33
CA ASP A 36 9.48 5.68 8.89
C ASP A 36 9.73 4.69 7.74
N GLU A 37 10.95 4.72 7.20
CA GLU A 37 11.38 3.87 6.10
C GLU A 37 11.42 2.38 6.49
N ASP A 38 11.75 2.07 7.75
CA ASP A 38 11.85 0.68 8.22
C ASP A 38 10.47 0.03 8.29
N ALA A 39 9.46 0.75 8.77
CA ALA A 39 8.06 0.33 8.76
C ALA A 39 7.55 0.12 7.32
N ALA A 40 7.84 1.06 6.40
CA ALA A 40 7.48 0.91 4.99
C ALA A 40 8.17 -0.30 4.33
N ARG A 41 9.42 -0.57 4.69
CA ARG A 41 10.20 -1.72 4.19
C ARG A 41 9.67 -3.04 4.74
N ALA A 42 9.33 -3.10 6.03
CA ALA A 42 8.70 -4.26 6.65
C ALA A 42 7.35 -4.56 5.98
N TRP A 43 6.54 -3.53 5.73
CA TRP A 43 5.29 -3.66 5.00
C TRP A 43 5.48 -4.25 3.60
N LYS A 44 6.47 -3.75 2.84
CA LYS A 44 6.74 -4.25 1.49
C LYS A 44 6.94 -5.77 1.49
N GLN A 45 7.64 -6.32 2.48
CA GLN A 45 7.85 -7.76 2.61
C GLN A 45 6.55 -8.52 2.89
N VAL A 46 5.70 -8.02 3.80
CA VAL A 46 4.37 -8.60 4.07
C VAL A 46 3.50 -8.56 2.81
N HIS A 47 3.52 -7.45 2.08
CA HIS A 47 2.80 -7.29 0.83
C HIS A 47 3.26 -8.29 -0.25
N GLU A 48 4.57 -8.44 -0.45
CA GLU A 48 5.13 -9.43 -1.37
C GLU A 48 4.72 -10.87 -0.98
N HIS A 49 4.77 -11.19 0.32
CA HIS A 49 4.33 -12.51 0.81
C HIS A 49 2.83 -12.73 0.64
N ALA A 50 1.99 -11.76 0.96
CA ALA A 50 0.54 -11.86 0.82
C ALA A 50 0.13 -12.03 -0.65
N ILE A 51 0.79 -11.29 -1.56
CA ILE A 51 0.61 -11.46 -3.00
C ILE A 51 1.04 -12.86 -3.45
N ALA A 52 2.21 -13.34 -3.01
CA ALA A 52 2.71 -14.67 -3.36
C ALA A 52 1.78 -15.78 -2.84
N GLN A 53 1.24 -15.67 -1.62
CA GLN A 53 0.31 -16.63 -1.02
C GLN A 53 -1.05 -16.64 -1.74
N GLN A 54 -1.57 -15.48 -2.09
CA GLN A 54 -2.87 -15.37 -2.75
C GLN A 54 -2.79 -15.78 -4.23
N ARG A 55 -1.67 -15.43 -4.86
CA ARG A 55 -1.19 -15.66 -6.23
C ARG A 55 -0.32 -16.89 -6.43
N GLY A 56 -0.83 -18.10 -6.26
CA GLY A 56 -0.07 -19.33 -6.60
C GLY A 56 0.42 -19.47 -8.05
N ARG A 57 0.22 -18.51 -8.97
CA ARG A 57 0.93 -18.37 -10.28
C ARG A 57 0.53 -17.11 -11.07
N ASP A 58 1.55 -16.38 -11.55
CA ASP A 58 1.71 -15.70 -12.85
C ASP A 58 0.86 -14.51 -13.34
N VAL A 59 -0.32 -14.17 -12.79
CA VAL A 59 -1.22 -13.24 -13.53
C VAL A 59 -1.14 -11.77 -13.12
N TRP A 60 -0.60 -11.41 -11.96
CA TRP A 60 -0.63 -10.01 -11.47
C TRP A 60 0.67 -9.22 -11.56
N TYR A 61 1.76 -9.88 -11.93
CA TYR A 61 3.08 -9.24 -11.98
C TYR A 61 3.34 -8.44 -13.26
N ALA A 62 2.43 -8.44 -14.24
CA ALA A 62 2.72 -7.82 -15.53
C ALA A 62 2.81 -6.28 -15.48
N ASP A 63 1.99 -5.59 -14.68
CA ASP A 63 1.87 -4.12 -14.80
C ASP A 63 1.53 -3.41 -13.48
N TYR A 64 2.33 -3.60 -12.42
CA TYR A 64 2.25 -2.72 -11.24
C TYR A 64 3.61 -2.13 -10.88
N GLN A 65 3.60 -0.90 -10.36
CA GLN A 65 4.79 -0.20 -9.91
C GLN A 65 4.63 0.24 -8.46
N VAL A 66 5.61 -0.12 -7.63
CA VAL A 66 5.72 0.40 -6.26
C VAL A 66 6.71 1.55 -6.26
N ARG A 67 6.32 2.67 -5.65
CA ARG A 67 7.20 3.82 -5.41
C ARG A 67 7.21 4.11 -3.91
N VAL A 68 8.39 4.34 -3.37
CA VAL A 68 8.58 4.77 -1.98
C VAL A 68 9.05 6.21 -2.03
N ALA A 69 8.39 7.09 -1.28
CA ALA A 69 8.71 8.50 -1.23
C ALA A 69 8.52 9.02 0.19
N THR A 70 9.35 9.99 0.58
CA THR A 70 9.23 10.69 1.86
C THR A 70 8.31 11.89 1.70
N VAL A 71 7.29 11.97 2.57
CA VAL A 71 6.43 13.16 2.64
C VAL A 71 7.19 14.25 3.38
N GLY A 72 7.69 15.24 2.64
CA GLY A 72 8.38 16.38 3.26
C GLY A 72 7.43 17.37 3.92
N ARG A 73 6.22 17.53 3.36
CA ARG A 73 5.14 18.40 3.87
C ARG A 73 3.79 17.87 3.39
N ALA A 74 2.77 17.97 4.23
CA ALA A 74 1.38 17.72 3.86
C ALA A 74 0.53 18.91 4.34
N TYR A 75 -0.43 19.33 3.53
CA TYR A 75 -1.35 20.42 3.85
C TYR A 75 -2.76 19.93 3.54
N GLY A 76 -3.69 20.18 4.45
CA GLY A 76 -5.08 19.81 4.29
C GLY A 76 -5.90 20.38 5.44
N PRO A 77 -7.23 20.46 5.30
CA PRO A 77 -8.07 20.75 6.45
C PRO A 77 -7.83 19.66 7.50
N ASP A 78 -7.67 20.09 8.76
CA ASP A 78 -7.54 19.16 9.88
C ASP A 78 -8.84 18.36 9.97
N HIS A 79 -8.78 17.09 9.59
CA HIS A 79 -9.87 16.15 9.78
C HIS A 79 -9.33 15.17 10.81
N GLY A 80 -9.44 15.60 12.07
CA GLY A 80 -8.91 14.88 13.23
C GLY A 80 -9.46 13.48 13.39
#